data_AF-A0A261BW00-F1
#
_entry.id   AF-A0A261BW00-F1
#
_cell.length_a   1.000
_cell.length_b   1.000
_cell.length_c   1.000
_cell.angle_alpha   90.00
_cell.angle_beta   90.00
_cell.angle_gamma   90.00
#
_symmetry.space_group_name_H-M   'P 1'
#
loop_
_entity.id
_entity.type
_entity.pdbx_description
1 polymer ?
#
loop_
_entity_poly.entity_id
_entity_poly.type
_entity_poly.pdbx_seq_one_letter_code
_entity_poly.pdbx_strand_id
1 'polypeptide(L)'
;MFQDAYQMVKEIENWKPEPNTAIEKFPLNKEDLETISDGMKAKGLALKIANFWRNDWEERDDLDFKPIWFAWENFEKIVSKLVESLLRDDTKNINDKHFTDENIVLIDRIKQFVKNDYEGNQWKEILNFFDDLEKLKNEFPDFSSKLDKMNEAISKFKEWEKSKNAEDNDKKKPFVDCSQSHLNCNNQVTLPAAGPDAPVKKFEL
;
A
#
# COMPACT_ATOMS: atom_id res chain seq x y z
N MET A 1 -7.98 -45.43 33.18
CA MET A 1 -7.25 -45.20 31.92
C MET A 1 -7.93 -44.21 30.96
N PHE A 2 -9.22 -43.85 31.15
CA PHE A 2 -9.93 -42.89 30.26
C PHE A 2 -10.15 -41.49 30.85
N GLN A 3 -9.87 -41.26 32.15
CA GLN A 3 -10.06 -39.95 32.77
C GLN A 3 -9.06 -38.91 32.25
N ASP A 4 -7.79 -39.29 32.07
CA ASP A 4 -6.75 -38.36 31.58
C ASP A 4 -7.01 -37.93 30.14
N ALA A 5 -7.44 -38.86 29.28
CA ALA A 5 -7.82 -38.55 27.91
C ALA A 5 -9.03 -37.62 27.83
N TYR A 6 -10.03 -37.83 28.70
CA TYR A 6 -11.21 -36.97 28.78
C TYR A 6 -10.87 -35.56 29.31
N GLN A 7 -9.92 -35.47 30.24
CA GLN A 7 -9.44 -34.20 30.76
C GLN A 7 -8.64 -33.42 29.71
N MET A 8 -7.76 -34.08 28.96
CA MET A 8 -7.04 -33.46 27.84
C MET A 8 -7.98 -32.95 26.75
N VAL A 9 -9.04 -33.69 26.40
CA VAL A 9 -10.05 -33.23 25.42
C VAL A 9 -10.77 -31.98 25.92
N LYS A 10 -11.14 -31.93 27.20
CA LYS A 10 -11.73 -30.72 27.80
C LYS A 10 -10.77 -29.53 27.85
N GLU A 11 -9.48 -29.76 28.07
CA GLU A 11 -8.47 -28.70 28.05
C GLU A 11 -8.29 -28.14 26.63
N ILE A 12 -8.33 -28.99 25.60
CA ILE A 12 -8.26 -28.58 24.20
C ILE A 12 -9.53 -27.83 23.78
N GLU A 13 -10.73 -28.32 24.16
CA GLU A 13 -12.00 -27.63 23.87
C GLU A 13 -12.08 -26.23 24.49
N ASN A 14 -11.44 -26.04 25.65
CA ASN A 14 -11.39 -24.76 26.35
C ASN A 14 -10.13 -23.94 26.05
N TRP A 15 -9.23 -24.45 25.20
CA TRP A 15 -8.01 -23.74 24.83
C TRP A 15 -8.37 -22.57 23.92
N LYS A 16 -8.24 -21.36 24.47
CA LYS A 16 -8.17 -20.14 23.69
C LYS A 16 -6.71 -19.74 23.57
N PRO A 17 -6.24 -19.32 22.40
CA PRO A 17 -4.91 -18.74 22.29
C PRO A 17 -4.79 -17.60 23.30
N GLU A 18 -3.67 -17.55 24.03
CA GLU A 18 -3.45 -16.47 24.97
C GLU A 18 -3.62 -15.13 24.23
N PRO A 19 -4.36 -14.17 24.83
CA PRO A 19 -4.57 -12.88 24.20
C PRO A 19 -3.22 -12.24 23.92
N ASN A 20 -2.88 -12.14 22.63
CA ASN A 20 -1.68 -11.45 22.23
C ASN A 20 -1.91 -9.95 22.41
N THR A 21 -1.48 -9.42 23.55
CA THR A 21 -1.63 -8.01 23.91
C THR A 21 -1.03 -7.04 22.88
N ALA A 22 -0.14 -7.50 21.99
CA ALA A 22 0.36 -6.70 20.87
C ALA A 22 -0.67 -6.56 19.74
N ILE A 23 -1.50 -7.59 19.50
CA ILE A 23 -2.59 -7.57 18.52
C ILE A 23 -3.79 -6.78 19.06
N GLU A 24 -4.10 -6.90 20.35
CA GLU A 24 -5.17 -6.13 21.00
C GLU A 24 -4.88 -4.62 21.06
N LYS A 25 -3.62 -4.22 20.96
CA LYS A 25 -3.17 -2.81 20.95
C LYS A 25 -2.90 -2.27 19.55
N PHE A 26 -3.13 -3.04 18.49
CA PHE A 26 -2.91 -2.57 17.13
C PHE A 26 -3.92 -1.47 16.79
N PRO A 27 -3.49 -0.33 16.20
CA PRO A 27 -4.33 0.86 16.09
C PRO A 27 -5.31 0.81 14.91
N LEU A 28 -5.11 -0.12 13.97
CA LEU A 28 -5.93 -0.23 12.76
C LEU A 28 -6.89 -1.41 12.88
N ASN A 29 -8.15 -1.17 12.57
CA ASN A 29 -9.15 -2.23 12.43
C ASN A 29 -9.25 -2.71 10.96
N LYS A 30 -10.15 -3.66 10.70
CA LYS A 30 -10.37 -4.19 9.33
C LYS A 30 -10.75 -3.09 8.33
N GLU A 31 -11.61 -2.16 8.74
CA GLU A 31 -12.09 -1.05 7.91
C GLU A 31 -10.98 -0.06 7.57
N ASP A 32 -10.07 0.22 8.52
CA ASP A 32 -8.87 1.03 8.29
C ASP A 32 -7.96 0.36 7.24
N LEU A 33 -7.78 -0.96 7.30
CA LEU A 33 -6.99 -1.70 6.32
C LEU A 33 -7.63 -1.73 4.93
N GLU A 34 -8.96 -1.91 4.86
CA GLU A 34 -9.71 -1.82 3.60
C GLU A 34 -9.61 -0.42 2.98
N THR A 35 -9.74 0.63 3.81
CA THR A 35 -9.58 2.02 3.41
C THR A 35 -8.18 2.29 2.84
N ILE A 36 -7.13 1.79 3.51
CA ILE A 36 -5.76 1.92 3.01
C ILE A 36 -5.60 1.19 1.68
N SER A 37 -6.13 -0.03 1.57
CA SER A 37 -6.08 -0.81 0.33
C SER A 37 -6.74 -0.08 -0.83
N ASP A 38 -7.93 0.46 -0.61
CA ASP A 38 -8.68 1.16 -1.65
C ASP A 38 -8.03 2.50 -2.03
N GLY A 39 -7.49 3.24 -1.05
CA GLY A 39 -6.71 4.44 -1.31
C GLY A 39 -5.43 4.16 -2.10
N MET A 40 -4.75 3.05 -1.82
CA MET A 40 -3.58 2.61 -2.59
C MET A 40 -3.94 2.24 -4.03
N LYS A 41 -5.05 1.52 -4.26
CA LYS A 41 -5.54 1.21 -5.61
C LYS A 41 -5.87 2.49 -6.38
N ALA A 42 -6.59 3.42 -5.75
CA ALA A 42 -6.94 4.71 -6.34
C ALA A 42 -5.67 5.48 -6.74
N LYS A 43 -4.73 5.65 -5.79
CA LYS A 43 -3.46 6.34 -6.04
C LYS A 43 -2.64 5.66 -7.13
N GLY A 44 -2.59 4.32 -7.15
CA GLY A 44 -1.91 3.55 -8.18
C GLY A 44 -2.47 3.80 -9.58
N LEU A 45 -3.80 3.80 -9.71
CA LEU A 45 -4.48 4.11 -10.97
C LEU A 45 -4.22 5.55 -11.43
N ALA A 46 -4.31 6.51 -10.50
CA ALA A 46 -4.00 7.91 -10.77
C ALA A 46 -2.55 8.13 -11.26
N LEU A 47 -1.58 7.48 -10.61
CA LEU A 47 -0.17 7.54 -11.03
C LEU A 47 0.04 6.90 -12.39
N LYS A 48 -0.64 5.77 -12.68
CA LYS A 48 -0.60 5.13 -14.00
C LYS A 48 -1.08 6.08 -15.10
N ILE A 49 -2.22 6.74 -14.89
CA ILE A 49 -2.78 7.74 -15.82
C ILE A 49 -1.81 8.91 -16.00
N ALA A 50 -1.28 9.45 -14.90
CA ALA A 50 -0.35 10.59 -14.95
C ALA A 50 0.96 10.27 -15.67
N ASN A 51 1.52 9.07 -15.43
CA ASN A 51 2.75 8.63 -16.08
C ASN A 51 2.56 8.42 -17.58
N PHE A 52 1.47 7.76 -17.99
CA PHE A 52 1.18 7.56 -19.40
C PHE A 52 1.03 8.91 -20.12
N TRP A 53 0.24 9.82 -19.54
CA TRP A 53 -0.01 11.14 -20.13
C TRP A 53 1.25 12.00 -20.31
N ARG A 54 2.23 11.90 -19.39
CA ARG A 54 3.42 12.75 -19.39
C ARG A 54 4.63 12.12 -20.08
N ASN A 55 4.78 10.80 -19.98
CA ASN A 55 6.04 10.13 -20.29
C ASN A 55 5.88 8.96 -21.25
N ASP A 56 4.84 8.12 -21.08
CA ASP A 56 4.79 6.83 -21.80
C ASP A 56 4.03 6.90 -23.14
N TRP A 57 3.30 7.98 -23.41
CA TRP A 57 2.74 8.27 -24.73
C TRP A 57 3.82 8.83 -25.66
N GLU A 58 4.77 7.94 -26.01
CA GLU A 58 5.87 8.22 -26.93
C GLU A 58 5.34 8.64 -28.31
N GLU A 59 6.02 9.61 -28.94
CA GLU A 59 5.66 10.12 -30.27
C GLU A 59 4.24 10.67 -30.37
N ARG A 60 3.61 11.05 -29.25
CA ARG A 60 2.32 11.74 -29.26
C ARG A 60 2.43 12.99 -30.14
N ASP A 61 1.83 12.92 -31.33
CA ASP A 61 1.65 14.06 -32.21
C ASP A 61 0.18 14.47 -32.18
N ASP A 62 -0.08 15.69 -31.71
CA ASP A 62 -1.44 16.22 -31.69
C ASP A 62 -2.03 16.35 -33.12
N LEU A 63 -1.18 16.36 -34.16
CA LEU A 63 -1.61 16.33 -35.56
C LEU A 63 -2.26 15.01 -35.98
N ASP A 64 -1.93 13.89 -35.33
CA ASP A 64 -2.61 12.60 -35.58
C ASP A 64 -4.10 12.69 -35.26
N PHE A 65 -4.47 13.58 -34.35
CA PHE A 65 -5.85 13.82 -33.92
C PHE A 65 -6.52 14.96 -34.68
N LYS A 66 -5.88 15.53 -35.71
CA LYS A 66 -6.45 16.62 -36.54
C LYS A 66 -7.86 16.33 -37.08
N PRO A 67 -8.23 15.10 -37.53
CA PRO A 67 -9.59 14.79 -37.97
C PRO A 67 -10.65 15.00 -36.89
N ILE A 68 -10.25 14.89 -35.62
CA ILE A 68 -11.11 15.08 -34.46
C ILE A 68 -10.61 16.20 -33.53
N TRP A 69 -9.92 17.21 -34.10
CA TRP A 69 -9.21 18.25 -33.36
C TRP A 69 -10.02 18.88 -32.24
N PHE A 70 -11.29 19.23 -32.50
CA PHE A 70 -12.14 19.84 -31.47
C PHE A 70 -12.36 18.92 -30.26
N ALA A 71 -12.52 17.61 -30.49
CA ALA A 71 -12.66 16.67 -29.39
C ALA A 71 -11.34 16.49 -28.64
N TRP A 72 -10.24 16.39 -29.40
CA TRP A 72 -8.89 16.25 -28.87
C TRP A 72 -8.45 17.43 -28.01
N GLU A 73 -8.55 18.66 -28.51
CA GLU A 73 -8.10 19.86 -27.79
C GLU A 73 -8.85 20.06 -26.46
N ASN A 74 -10.15 19.75 -26.44
CA ASN A 74 -10.93 19.83 -25.20
C ASN A 74 -10.51 18.73 -24.22
N PHE A 75 -10.41 17.50 -24.70
CA PHE A 75 -9.93 16.36 -23.91
C PHE A 75 -8.56 16.61 -23.30
N GLU A 76 -7.61 17.07 -24.11
CA GLU A 76 -6.25 17.38 -23.69
C GLU A 76 -6.23 18.40 -22.54
N LYS A 77 -7.01 19.48 -22.65
CA LYS A 77 -7.11 20.50 -21.60
C LYS A 77 -7.67 19.92 -20.30
N ILE A 78 -8.65 19.03 -20.40
CA ILE A 78 -9.27 18.39 -19.24
C ILE A 78 -8.30 17.45 -18.55
N VAL A 79 -7.68 16.55 -19.32
CA VAL A 79 -6.77 15.54 -18.79
C VAL A 79 -5.48 16.15 -18.28
N SER A 80 -4.92 17.16 -18.95
CA SER A 80 -3.76 17.88 -18.42
C SER A 80 -4.03 18.50 -17.06
N LYS A 81 -5.20 19.14 -16.87
CA LYS A 81 -5.59 19.68 -15.55
C LYS A 81 -5.80 18.59 -14.51
N LEU A 82 -6.37 17.45 -14.90
CA LEU A 82 -6.51 16.30 -14.02
C LEU A 82 -5.13 15.81 -13.57
N VAL A 83 -4.22 15.55 -14.51
CA VAL A 83 -2.87 15.05 -14.23
C VAL A 83 -2.08 16.02 -13.37
N GLU A 84 -2.16 17.33 -13.63
CA GLU A 84 -1.58 18.36 -12.77
C GLU A 84 -2.14 18.29 -11.33
N SER A 85 -3.43 18.00 -11.18
CA SER A 85 -4.07 17.86 -9.87
C SER A 85 -3.68 16.56 -9.17
N LEU A 86 -3.60 15.45 -9.90
CA LEU A 86 -3.19 14.13 -9.38
C LEU A 86 -1.74 14.10 -8.91
N LEU A 87 -0.88 14.91 -9.51
CA LEU A 87 0.54 15.00 -9.16
C LEU A 87 0.85 15.98 -8.03
N ARG A 88 -0.14 16.74 -7.53
CA ARG A 88 0.05 17.53 -6.32
C ARG A 88 0.08 16.60 -5.11
N ASP A 89 1.06 16.80 -4.23
CA ASP A 89 1.17 16.06 -2.96
C ASP A 89 -0.04 16.31 -2.02
N ASP A 90 -0.77 17.40 -2.24
CA ASP A 90 -1.95 17.77 -1.44
C ASP A 90 -3.24 17.28 -2.10
N THR A 91 -3.72 16.13 -1.61
CA THR A 91 -4.92 15.42 -2.07
C THR A 91 -6.20 16.25 -1.94
N LYS A 92 -6.19 17.28 -1.07
CA LYS A 92 -7.33 18.16 -0.80
C LYS A 92 -7.74 19.05 -1.97
N ASN A 93 -6.86 19.23 -2.96
CA ASN A 93 -7.12 20.09 -4.13
C ASN A 93 -7.58 19.33 -5.37
N ILE A 94 -7.74 18.01 -5.29
CA ILE A 94 -8.31 17.23 -6.40
C ILE A 94 -9.80 17.52 -6.44
N ASN A 95 -10.20 18.32 -7.43
CA ASN A 95 -11.58 18.71 -7.62
C ASN A 95 -12.24 17.63 -8.48
N ASP A 96 -13.24 16.91 -7.95
CA ASP A 96 -13.93 15.81 -8.67
C ASP A 96 -14.66 16.24 -9.96
N LYS A 97 -14.57 17.53 -10.31
CA LYS A 97 -15.16 18.16 -11.51
C LYS A 97 -14.45 17.83 -12.83
N HIS A 98 -13.36 17.07 -12.83
CA HIS A 98 -12.62 16.79 -14.06
C HIS A 98 -13.32 15.79 -14.99
N PHE A 99 -14.31 15.03 -14.50
CA PHE A 99 -15.02 14.00 -15.28
C PHE A 99 -16.54 14.25 -15.37
N THR A 100 -16.94 15.33 -16.03
CA THR A 100 -18.35 15.58 -16.36
C THR A 100 -18.85 14.61 -17.44
N ASP A 101 -20.16 14.46 -17.59
CA ASP A 101 -20.75 13.60 -18.64
C ASP A 101 -20.43 14.11 -20.06
N GLU A 102 -20.27 15.42 -20.22
CA GLU A 102 -19.75 16.02 -21.47
C GLU A 102 -18.33 15.53 -21.80
N ASN A 103 -17.48 15.36 -20.77
CA ASN A 103 -16.10 14.90 -20.96
C ASN A 103 -16.05 13.41 -21.36
N ILE A 104 -17.00 12.59 -20.89
CA ILE A 104 -17.12 11.18 -21.32
C ILE A 104 -17.40 11.10 -22.82
N VAL A 105 -18.33 11.91 -23.33
CA VAL A 105 -18.68 11.89 -24.75
C VAL A 105 -17.47 12.23 -25.63
N LEU A 106 -16.58 13.11 -25.15
CA LEU A 106 -15.32 13.40 -25.83
C LEU A 106 -14.37 12.20 -25.82
N ILE A 107 -14.23 11.52 -24.67
CA ILE A 107 -13.42 10.29 -24.53
C ILE A 107 -13.92 9.20 -25.49
N ASP A 108 -15.23 8.96 -25.55
CA ASP A 108 -15.81 7.95 -26.45
C ASP A 108 -15.52 8.25 -27.91
N ARG A 109 -15.61 9.51 -28.31
CA ARG A 109 -15.31 9.95 -29.67
C ARG A 109 -13.84 9.73 -30.03
N ILE A 110 -12.92 10.00 -29.09
CA ILE A 110 -11.49 9.75 -29.31
C ILE A 110 -11.19 8.25 -29.31
N LYS A 111 -11.79 7.46 -28.41
CA LYS A 111 -11.69 5.99 -28.41
C LYS A 111 -12.11 5.40 -29.76
N GLN A 112 -13.21 5.88 -30.34
CA GLN A 112 -13.69 5.43 -31.65
C GLN A 112 -12.69 5.76 -32.76
N PHE A 113 -12.15 6.98 -32.78
CA PHE A 113 -11.11 7.37 -33.73
C PHE A 113 -9.86 6.49 -33.57
N VAL A 114 -9.38 6.28 -32.35
CA VAL A 114 -8.18 5.45 -32.10
C VAL A 114 -8.39 4.00 -32.55
N LYS A 115 -9.61 3.47 -32.46
CA LYS A 115 -9.93 2.11 -32.92
C LYS A 115 -9.98 1.97 -34.44
N ASN A 116 -10.41 3.01 -35.15
CA ASN A 116 -10.81 2.89 -36.56
C ASN A 116 -9.81 3.56 -37.51
N ASP A 117 -9.24 4.69 -37.11
CA ASP A 117 -8.58 5.63 -38.02
C ASP A 117 -7.17 6.03 -37.57
N TYR A 118 -6.77 5.74 -36.32
CA TYR A 118 -5.42 6.08 -35.83
C TYR A 118 -4.38 5.08 -36.35
N GLU A 119 -3.36 5.60 -37.02
CA GLU A 119 -2.33 4.81 -37.69
C GLU A 119 -1.10 4.53 -36.79
N GLY A 120 -1.04 5.13 -35.60
CA GLY A 120 0.09 4.97 -34.69
C GLY A 120 0.14 3.59 -34.00
N ASN A 121 1.36 3.10 -33.75
CA ASN A 121 1.58 1.75 -33.20
C ASN A 121 1.12 1.59 -31.74
N GLN A 122 0.98 2.69 -31.00
CA GLN A 122 0.57 2.70 -29.59
C GLN A 122 -0.96 2.70 -29.37
N TRP A 123 -1.75 2.37 -30.40
CA TRP A 123 -3.22 2.46 -30.32
C TRP A 123 -3.81 1.65 -29.16
N LYS A 124 -3.22 0.50 -28.79
CA LYS A 124 -3.69 -0.32 -27.67
C LYS A 124 -3.44 0.35 -26.33
N GLU A 125 -2.26 0.92 -26.16
CA GLU A 125 -1.83 1.62 -24.95
C GLU A 125 -2.70 2.86 -24.74
N ILE A 126 -2.98 3.60 -25.81
CA ILE A 126 -3.89 4.74 -25.82
C ILE A 126 -5.32 4.32 -25.42
N LEU A 127 -5.82 3.19 -25.95
CA LEU A 127 -7.14 2.68 -25.52
C LEU A 127 -7.16 2.25 -24.06
N ASN A 128 -6.11 1.58 -23.58
CA ASN A 128 -5.98 1.21 -22.18
C ASN A 128 -5.96 2.44 -21.26
N PHE A 129 -5.31 3.52 -21.70
CA PHE A 129 -5.31 4.79 -20.98
C PHE A 129 -6.72 5.37 -20.86
N PHE A 130 -7.51 5.35 -21.93
CA PHE A 130 -8.90 5.79 -21.85
C PHE A 130 -9.77 4.87 -20.97
N ASP A 131 -9.52 3.56 -20.96
CA ASP A 131 -10.19 2.63 -20.05
C ASP A 131 -9.80 2.89 -18.57
N ASP A 132 -8.55 3.25 -18.31
CA ASP A 132 -8.09 3.63 -16.98
C ASP A 132 -8.74 4.94 -16.49
N LEU A 133 -8.92 5.93 -17.37
CA LEU A 133 -9.67 7.16 -17.08
C LEU A 133 -11.12 6.86 -16.69
N GLU A 134 -11.79 5.95 -17.40
CA GLU A 134 -13.15 5.51 -17.06
C GLU A 134 -13.20 4.75 -15.73
N LYS A 135 -12.25 3.86 -15.47
CA LYS A 135 -12.14 3.16 -14.18
C LYS A 135 -11.93 4.16 -13.04
N LEU A 136 -11.11 5.18 -13.24
CA LEU A 136 -10.90 6.22 -12.24
C LEU A 136 -12.22 6.90 -11.87
N LYS A 137 -13.03 7.27 -12.87
CA LYS A 137 -14.37 7.84 -12.65
C LYS A 137 -15.32 6.86 -11.96
N ASN A 138 -15.41 5.63 -12.46
CA ASN A 138 -16.46 4.68 -12.06
C ASN A 138 -16.18 3.99 -10.73
N GLU A 139 -14.93 3.60 -10.48
CA GLU A 139 -14.53 2.89 -9.26
C GLU A 139 -14.12 3.86 -8.14
N PHE A 140 -13.73 5.08 -8.49
CA PHE A 140 -13.27 6.10 -7.54
C PHE A 140 -13.93 7.48 -7.77
N PRO A 141 -15.28 7.58 -7.77
CA PRO A 141 -15.98 8.84 -8.00
C PRO A 141 -15.66 9.92 -6.95
N ASP A 142 -15.39 9.51 -5.70
CA ASP A 142 -14.95 10.40 -4.61
C ASP A 142 -13.46 10.18 -4.32
N PHE A 143 -12.62 10.36 -5.34
CA PHE A 143 -11.18 10.08 -5.27
C PHE A 143 -10.49 10.81 -4.11
N SER A 144 -10.79 12.10 -3.96
CA SER A 144 -10.24 12.94 -2.89
C SER A 144 -10.57 12.39 -1.49
N SER A 145 -11.85 12.03 -1.27
CA SER A 145 -12.30 11.47 0.01
C SER A 145 -11.61 10.14 0.33
N LYS A 146 -11.40 9.26 -0.66
CA LYS A 146 -10.71 7.98 -0.46
C LYS A 146 -9.25 8.18 -0.05
N LEU A 147 -8.54 9.14 -0.65
CA LEU A 147 -7.17 9.45 -0.27
C LEU A 147 -7.07 10.09 1.12
N ASP A 148 -8.01 10.97 1.48
CA ASP A 148 -8.04 11.59 2.80
C ASP A 148 -8.26 10.55 3.90
N LYS A 149 -9.22 9.64 3.71
CA LYS A 149 -9.45 8.52 4.66
C LYS A 149 -8.25 7.58 4.77
N MET A 150 -7.57 7.30 3.66
CA MET A 150 -6.30 6.55 3.69
C MET A 150 -5.24 7.29 4.50
N ASN A 151 -5.07 8.60 4.29
CA ASN A 151 -4.10 9.41 5.03
C ASN A 151 -4.40 9.47 6.52
N GLU A 152 -5.68 9.53 6.91
CA GLU A 152 -6.12 9.45 8.30
C GLU A 152 -5.76 8.09 8.92
N ALA A 153 -6.07 6.99 8.24
CA ALA A 153 -5.73 5.64 8.71
C ALA A 153 -4.20 5.44 8.84
N ILE A 154 -3.42 5.91 7.86
CA ILE A 154 -1.94 5.88 7.93
C ILE A 154 -1.43 6.74 9.10
N SER A 155 -2.10 7.85 9.40
CA SER A 155 -1.71 8.73 10.52
C SER A 155 -1.90 8.04 11.87
N LYS A 156 -3.01 7.31 12.07
CA LYS A 156 -3.22 6.47 13.27
C LYS A 156 -2.07 5.47 13.47
N PHE A 157 -1.64 4.82 12.40
CA PHE A 157 -0.50 3.89 12.44
C PHE A 157 0.81 4.59 12.82
N LYS A 158 1.11 5.73 12.20
CA LYS A 158 2.32 6.53 12.49
C LYS A 158 2.35 7.05 13.94
N GLU A 159 1.21 7.46 14.48
CA GLU A 159 1.09 7.92 15.87
C GLU A 159 1.34 6.78 16.85
N TRP A 160 0.74 5.62 16.60
CA TRP A 160 0.98 4.42 17.39
C TRP A 160 2.45 3.97 17.33
N GLU A 161 3.06 3.95 16.15
CA GLU A 161 4.49 3.63 15.98
C GLU A 161 5.38 4.59 16.77
N LYS A 162 5.09 5.90 16.73
CA LYS A 162 5.79 6.90 17.56
C LYS A 162 5.60 6.65 19.05
N SER A 163 4.39 6.31 19.50
CA SER A 163 4.11 6.03 20.92
C SER A 163 4.87 4.80 21.43
N LYS A 164 5.02 3.76 20.59
CA LYS A 164 5.83 2.57 20.88
C LYS A 164 7.32 2.89 20.96
N ASN A 165 7.83 3.67 20.00
CA ASN A 165 9.22 4.11 20.01
C ASN A 165 9.54 5.08 21.16
N ALA A 166 8.57 5.84 21.65
CA ALA A 166 8.72 6.68 22.84
C ALA A 166 8.82 5.84 24.12
N GLU A 167 8.01 4.78 24.26
CA GLU A 167 8.07 3.83 25.39
C GLU A 167 9.41 3.08 25.44
N ASP A 168 10.00 2.72 24.31
CA ASP A 168 11.29 2.01 24.23
C ASP A 168 12.54 2.91 24.38
N ASN A 169 12.40 4.24 24.24
CA ASN A 169 13.53 5.16 24.42
C ASN A 169 13.91 5.40 25.89
N ASP A 170 13.03 5.11 26.86
CA ASP A 170 13.32 5.25 28.30
C ASP A 170 14.13 4.07 28.87
N LYS A 171 14.34 3.01 28.09
CA LYS A 171 15.23 1.89 28.42
C LYS A 171 15.94 1.35 27.19
N LYS A 172 16.73 2.18 26.51
CA LYS A 172 17.88 1.63 25.77
C LYS A 172 18.84 1.06 26.81
N LYS A 173 18.57 -0.16 27.30
CA LYS A 173 19.57 -0.94 28.02
C LYS A 173 20.77 -1.01 27.09
N PRO A 174 21.96 -0.58 27.52
CA PRO A 174 23.13 -0.67 26.67
C PRO A 174 23.26 -2.12 26.20
N PHE A 175 23.52 -2.31 24.91
CA PHE A 175 23.85 -3.61 24.38
C PHE A 175 25.17 -4.01 25.03
N VAL A 176 25.11 -4.88 26.04
CA VAL A 176 26.32 -5.37 26.73
C VAL A 176 26.86 -6.53 25.92
N ASP A 177 27.84 -6.23 25.08
CA ASP A 177 28.67 -7.27 24.48
C ASP A 177 29.62 -7.81 25.55
N CYS A 178 29.28 -8.98 26.09
CA CYS A 178 30.09 -9.69 27.07
C CYS A 178 31.40 -10.24 26.49
N SER A 179 31.60 -10.19 25.17
CA SER A 179 32.87 -10.60 24.53
C SER A 179 33.93 -9.51 24.54
N GLN A 180 33.54 -8.23 24.74
CA GLN A 180 34.45 -7.09 24.64
C GLN A 180 34.53 -6.21 25.90
N SER A 181 33.71 -6.46 26.92
CA SER A 181 33.67 -5.60 28.10
C SER A 181 34.34 -6.25 29.32
N HIS A 182 35.46 -5.69 29.77
CA HIS A 182 36.07 -5.92 31.08
C HIS A 182 35.19 -5.44 32.27
N LEU A 183 33.91 -5.18 32.03
CA LEU A 183 32.95 -4.66 33.00
C LEU A 183 32.07 -5.81 33.51
N ASN A 184 32.51 -6.43 34.61
CA ASN A 184 31.68 -7.15 35.59
C ASN A 184 30.50 -7.98 35.06
N CYS A 185 30.77 -8.92 34.14
CA CYS A 185 29.91 -10.10 33.97
C CYS A 185 30.23 -11.14 35.06
N ASN A 186 30.01 -10.79 36.33
CA ASN A 186 30.24 -11.69 37.48
C ASN A 186 29.13 -12.76 37.66
N ASN A 187 28.25 -12.93 36.67
CA ASN A 187 27.31 -14.03 36.68
C ASN A 187 28.04 -15.26 36.17
N GLN A 188 28.66 -15.98 37.11
CA GLN A 188 29.23 -17.30 36.88
C GLN A 188 28.11 -18.20 36.30
N VAL A 189 28.12 -18.39 34.97
CA VAL A 189 27.22 -19.34 34.31
C VAL A 189 27.66 -20.72 34.78
N THR A 190 26.98 -21.24 35.79
CA THR A 190 27.15 -22.61 36.21
C THR A 190 26.42 -23.47 35.20
N LEU A 191 27.19 -24.12 34.32
CA LEU A 191 26.65 -25.19 33.49
C LEU A 191 26.01 -26.23 34.42
N PRO A 192 24.81 -26.74 34.10
CA PRO A 192 24.26 -27.86 34.85
C PRO A 192 25.27 -29.00 34.84
N ALA A 193 25.54 -29.57 36.00
CA ALA A 193 26.50 -30.67 36.14
C ALA A 193 26.14 -31.74 35.11
N ALA A 194 27.10 -32.10 34.26
CA ALA A 194 26.94 -33.22 33.35
C ALA A 194 26.58 -34.44 34.19
N GLY A 195 25.41 -35.03 33.93
CA GLY A 195 25.05 -36.31 34.52
C GLY A 195 26.14 -37.34 34.18
N PRO A 196 26.41 -38.32 35.06
CA PRO A 196 27.52 -39.26 34.93
C PRO A 196 27.54 -40.07 33.62
N ASP A 197 26.45 -40.04 32.83
CA ASP A 197 26.28 -40.82 31.61
C ASP A 197 26.24 -39.98 30.31
N ALA A 198 26.61 -38.70 30.32
CA ALA A 198 26.66 -37.90 29.08
C ALA A 198 27.98 -38.14 28.30
N PRO A 199 27.95 -38.76 27.10
CA PRO A 199 29.17 -38.98 26.33
C PRO A 199 29.70 -37.66 25.77
N VAL A 200 30.88 -37.26 26.21
CA VAL A 200 31.62 -36.11 25.66
C VAL A 200 32.10 -36.49 24.24
N LYS A 201 31.35 -36.11 23.21
CA LYS A 201 31.88 -36.08 21.85
C LYS A 201 32.90 -34.94 21.76
N LYS A 202 34.18 -35.29 21.71
CA LYS A 202 35.24 -34.37 21.31
C LYS A 202 34.98 -33.95 19.86
N PHE A 203 34.75 -32.68 19.63
CA PHE A 203 34.96 -32.07 18.32
C PHE A 203 36.40 -31.57 18.32
N GLU A 204 37.24 -32.19 17.49
CA GLU A 204 38.55 -31.64 17.13
C GLU A 204 38.32 -30.58 16.04
N LEU A 205 38.93 -29.41 16.23
CA LEU A 205 39.02 -28.32 15.25
C LEU A 205 40.18 -28.57 14.28
#